data_AF-A0AAV6VA67-F1
#
_entry.id   AF-A0AAV6VA67-F1
#
_cell.length_a   1.000
_cell.length_b   1.000
_cell.length_c   1.000
_cell.angle_alpha   90.00
_cell.angle_beta   90.00
_cell.angle_gamma   90.00
#
_symmetry.space_group_name_H-M   'P 1'
#
loop_
_entity.id
_entity.type
_entity.pdbx_description
1 polymer ?
#
loop_
_entity_poly.entity_id
_entity_poly.type
_entity_poly.pdbx_seq_one_letter_code
_entity_poly.pdbx_strand_id
1 'polypeptide(L)'
;MKNLPHPYCSPEPHYIPGYTGHCPHYQFVVGRTYGCGTHDVMGMQPFPPQRLQAPPLYKCETNSLEKNGPERKLAKTGIALGYTGHIPTASYHIGVNFTKSCSQGFAKIEEKKALYKEVLKTSSPTRED
;
A
#
# COMPACT_ATOMS: atom_id res chain seq x y z
N MET A 1 -42.76 12.23 4.33
CA MET A 1 -42.99 10.93 3.66
C MET A 1 -41.89 9.99 4.10
N LYS A 2 -42.23 8.82 4.67
CA LYS A 2 -41.22 7.85 5.10
C LYS A 2 -40.68 7.17 3.83
N ASN A 3 -39.35 7.12 3.64
CA ASN A 3 -38.74 6.43 2.51
C ASN A 3 -39.02 4.93 2.66
N LEU A 4 -39.99 4.40 1.92
CA LEU A 4 -40.19 2.95 1.85
C LEU A 4 -39.05 2.35 1.01
N PRO A 5 -38.42 1.25 1.45
CA PRO A 5 -37.39 0.58 0.65
C PRO A 5 -37.99 0.13 -0.68
N HIS A 6 -37.30 0.44 -1.77
CA HIS A 6 -37.69 -0.03 -3.11
C HIS A 6 -37.67 -1.56 -3.09
N PRO A 7 -38.72 -2.26 -3.55
CA PRO A 7 -38.89 -3.72 -3.36
C PRO A 7 -37.78 -4.57 -3.99
N TYR A 8 -37.01 -3.99 -4.92
CA TYR A 8 -35.87 -4.63 -5.57
C TYR A 8 -34.50 -4.18 -5.03
N CYS A 9 -34.48 -3.28 -4.05
CA CYS A 9 -33.26 -2.78 -3.44
C CYS A 9 -33.05 -3.50 -2.11
N SER A 10 -31.96 -4.24 -1.97
CA SER A 10 -31.58 -4.83 -0.69
C SER A 10 -31.33 -3.71 0.34
N PRO A 11 -31.82 -3.84 1.58
CA PRO A 11 -31.51 -2.89 2.64
C PRO A 11 -30.00 -2.88 2.93
N GLU A 12 -29.48 -1.75 3.38
CA GLU A 12 -28.11 -1.71 3.89
C GLU A 12 -28.00 -2.44 5.23
N PRO A 13 -26.86 -3.08 5.54
CA PRO A 13 -25.63 -3.19 4.73
C PRO A 13 -25.66 -4.35 3.73
N HIS A 14 -25.09 -4.19 2.53
CA HIS A 14 -24.88 -5.27 1.54
C HIS A 14 -23.73 -4.91 0.58
N TYR A 15 -23.17 -5.90 -0.14
CA TYR A 15 -22.16 -5.64 -1.16
C TYR A 15 -22.78 -5.19 -2.49
N ILE A 16 -22.08 -4.30 -3.21
CA ILE A 16 -22.53 -3.83 -4.53
C ILE A 16 -22.49 -4.97 -5.56
N PRO A 17 -23.51 -5.12 -6.41
CA PRO A 17 -23.43 -6.00 -7.58
C PRO A 17 -22.20 -5.63 -8.43
N GLY A 18 -21.38 -6.63 -8.79
CA GLY A 18 -20.10 -6.41 -9.48
C GLY A 18 -18.89 -6.29 -8.57
N TYR A 19 -19.04 -6.42 -7.24
CA TYR A 19 -17.91 -6.61 -6.34
C TYR A 19 -17.18 -7.92 -6.67
N THR A 20 -15.89 -7.81 -7.01
CA THR A 20 -15.03 -8.94 -7.40
C THR A 20 -14.16 -9.48 -6.26
N GLY A 21 -14.23 -8.87 -5.08
CA GLY A 21 -13.50 -9.32 -3.90
C GLY A 21 -14.17 -10.52 -3.21
N HIS A 22 -13.50 -11.06 -2.19
CA HIS A 22 -14.02 -12.18 -1.41
C HIS A 22 -15.16 -11.73 -0.48
N CYS A 23 -16.28 -12.45 -0.50
CA CYS A 23 -17.37 -12.34 0.48
C CYS A 23 -17.38 -13.62 1.33
N PRO A 24 -16.99 -13.56 2.62
CA PRO A 24 -17.00 -14.71 3.51
C PRO A 24 -18.41 -15.31 3.61
N HIS A 25 -18.55 -16.63 3.71
CA HIS A 25 -19.84 -17.35 3.86
C HIS A 25 -20.88 -17.21 2.72
N TYR A 26 -20.67 -16.34 1.72
CA TYR A 26 -21.60 -16.18 0.59
C TYR A 26 -21.73 -17.44 -0.27
N GLN A 27 -20.68 -18.26 -0.34
CA GLN A 27 -20.68 -19.54 -1.05
C GLN A 27 -21.75 -20.54 -0.55
N PHE A 28 -22.26 -20.35 0.67
CA PHE A 28 -23.31 -21.20 1.25
C PHE A 28 -24.71 -20.62 1.04
N VAL A 29 -24.83 -19.42 0.44
CA VAL A 29 -26.11 -18.78 0.14
C VAL A 29 -26.55 -19.16 -1.27
N VAL A 30 -27.72 -19.80 -1.38
CA VAL A 30 -28.28 -20.26 -2.66
C VAL A 30 -29.67 -19.64 -2.86
N GLY A 31 -30.01 -19.29 -4.11
CA GLY A 31 -31.35 -18.79 -4.46
C GLY A 31 -31.64 -17.34 -4.03
N ARG A 32 -30.62 -16.58 -3.62
CA ARG A 32 -30.72 -15.15 -3.30
C ARG A 32 -30.00 -14.31 -4.34
N THR A 33 -30.49 -13.10 -4.60
CA THR A 33 -29.74 -12.10 -5.37
C THR A 33 -28.48 -11.70 -4.60
N TYR A 34 -27.48 -11.18 -5.32
CA TYR A 34 -26.20 -10.79 -4.70
C TYR A 34 -26.37 -9.80 -3.54
N GLY A 35 -27.22 -8.78 -3.71
CA GLY A 35 -27.51 -7.81 -2.65
C GLY A 35 -28.18 -8.44 -1.42
N CYS A 36 -29.21 -9.27 -1.61
CA CYS A 36 -29.89 -9.92 -0.48
C CYS A 36 -29.00 -10.96 0.22
N GLY A 37 -28.29 -11.80 -0.53
CA GLY A 37 -27.45 -12.83 0.06
C GLY A 37 -26.25 -12.26 0.82
N THR A 38 -25.70 -11.14 0.35
CA THR A 38 -24.63 -10.44 1.07
C THR A 38 -25.17 -9.65 2.26
N HIS A 39 -26.40 -9.13 2.20
CA HIS A 39 -27.07 -8.55 3.37
C HIS A 39 -27.21 -9.55 4.51
N ASP A 40 -27.72 -10.74 4.21
CA ASP A 40 -27.93 -11.80 5.19
C ASP A 40 -26.59 -12.21 5.84
N VAL A 41 -25.57 -12.43 5.02
CA VAL A 41 -24.22 -12.80 5.47
C VAL A 41 -23.57 -11.71 6.33
N MET A 42 -23.72 -10.44 5.96
CA MET A 42 -23.17 -9.32 6.73
C MET A 42 -23.89 -9.18 8.08
N GLY A 43 -25.20 -9.41 8.12
CA GLY A 43 -25.97 -9.44 9.36
C GLY A 43 -25.52 -10.52 10.35
N MET A 44 -24.92 -11.61 9.87
CA MET A 44 -24.37 -12.68 10.71
C MET A 44 -22.98 -12.37 11.28
N GLN A 45 -22.29 -11.34 10.78
CA GLN A 45 -20.95 -11.02 11.25
C GLN A 45 -21.01 -10.21 12.56
N PRO A 46 -20.17 -10.52 13.56
CA PRO A 46 -20.13 -9.76 14.81
C PRO A 46 -19.70 -8.31 14.60
N PHE A 47 -18.98 -8.02 13.51
CA PHE A 47 -18.56 -6.69 13.09
C PHE A 47 -18.77 -6.53 11.57
N PRO A 48 -19.99 -6.19 11.11
CA PRO A 48 -20.23 -6.02 9.69
C PRO A 48 -19.39 -4.85 9.17
N PRO A 49 -18.56 -5.03 8.13
CA PRO A 49 -17.87 -3.91 7.53
C PRO A 49 -18.95 -2.95 6.99
N GLN A 50 -18.88 -1.67 7.36
CA GLN A 50 -19.67 -0.64 6.69
C GLN A 50 -19.39 -0.73 5.19
N ARG A 51 -20.45 -0.53 4.39
CA ARG A 51 -20.46 -0.68 2.92
C ARG A 51 -19.06 -0.33 2.40
N LEU A 52 -18.35 -1.33 1.84
CA LEU A 52 -17.16 -1.07 1.05
C LEU A 52 -17.64 -0.22 -0.13
N GLN A 53 -17.66 1.10 0.08
CA GLN A 53 -17.74 2.05 -1.00
C GLN A 53 -16.61 1.64 -1.94
N ALA A 54 -16.89 1.64 -3.25
CA ALA A 54 -15.82 1.50 -4.22
C ALA A 54 -14.69 2.42 -3.72
N PRO A 55 -13.47 1.89 -3.47
CA PRO A 55 -12.40 2.73 -2.99
C PRO A 55 -12.40 3.93 -3.95
N PRO A 56 -12.42 5.18 -3.44
CA PRO A 56 -12.42 6.34 -4.31
C PRO A 56 -11.34 6.06 -5.34
N LEU A 57 -11.70 6.04 -6.63
CA LEU A 57 -10.77 5.73 -7.71
C LEU A 57 -9.50 6.48 -7.37
N TYR A 58 -8.48 5.75 -6.91
CA TYR A 58 -7.25 6.38 -6.48
C TYR A 58 -6.72 6.94 -7.78
N LYS A 59 -6.92 8.24 -7.99
CA LYS A 59 -6.27 8.94 -9.07
C LYS A 59 -4.82 8.81 -8.67
N CYS A 60 -4.13 7.84 -9.28
CA CYS A 60 -2.70 7.73 -9.19
C CYS A 60 -2.21 9.07 -9.69
N GLU A 61 -1.91 10.00 -8.77
CA GLU A 61 -1.24 11.22 -9.13
C GLU A 61 0.13 10.78 -9.60
N THR A 62 0.27 10.60 -10.91
CA THR A 62 1.56 10.58 -11.61
C THR A 62 2.14 11.99 -11.60
N ASN A 63 2.14 12.64 -10.44
CA ASN A 63 2.70 13.97 -10.26
C ASN A 63 4.22 13.79 -10.13
N SER A 64 4.90 14.27 -11.17
CA SER A 64 6.35 14.39 -11.33
C SER A 64 7.13 13.10 -11.59
N LEU A 65 6.78 12.42 -12.70
CA LEU A 65 7.81 11.75 -13.49
C LEU A 65 8.21 12.74 -14.58
N GLU A 66 9.34 13.43 -14.41
CA GLU A 66 9.89 14.32 -15.44
C GLU A 66 10.01 13.55 -16.76
N LYS A 67 9.34 14.06 -17.79
CA LYS A 67 9.19 13.43 -19.11
C LYS A 67 10.38 13.75 -20.02
N ASN A 68 11.62 13.64 -19.53
CA ASN A 68 12.79 13.96 -20.34
C ASN A 68 13.68 12.73 -20.49
N GLY A 69 13.49 12.00 -21.60
CA GLY A 69 14.45 11.00 -22.11
C GLY A 69 13.99 9.54 -22.05
N PRO A 70 14.65 8.63 -22.82
CA PRO A 70 14.47 7.17 -22.75
C PRO A 70 15.14 6.59 -21.50
N GLU A 71 15.16 7.37 -20.42
CA GLU A 71 15.83 7.06 -19.17
C GLU A 71 14.78 6.51 -18.22
N ARG A 72 15.04 5.32 -17.68
CA ARG A 72 14.12 4.59 -16.81
C ARG A 72 13.69 5.55 -15.71
N LYS A 73 12.38 5.78 -15.60
CA LYS A 73 11.76 6.63 -14.58
C LYS A 73 12.27 6.25 -13.19
N LEU A 74 13.33 6.93 -12.77
CA LEU A 74 14.02 6.66 -11.53
C LEU A 74 13.20 7.32 -10.43
N ALA A 75 12.84 6.57 -9.39
CA ALA A 75 12.22 7.20 -8.24
C ALA A 75 13.20 8.22 -7.65
N LYS A 76 12.70 9.20 -6.86
CA LYS A 76 13.55 10.22 -6.19
C LYS A 76 14.73 9.61 -5.41
N THR A 77 14.65 8.33 -5.10
CA THR A 77 15.65 7.49 -4.43
C THR A 77 16.83 7.10 -5.31
N GLY A 78 16.81 7.37 -6.61
CA GLY A 78 17.82 6.87 -7.54
C GLY A 78 17.66 5.39 -7.91
N ILE A 79 16.58 4.71 -7.49
CA ILE A 79 16.28 3.32 -7.85
C ILE A 79 15.15 3.27 -8.88
N ALA A 80 15.32 2.44 -9.91
CA ALA A 80 14.29 2.19 -10.91
C ALA A 80 13.10 1.42 -10.29
N LEU A 81 11.88 1.87 -10.60
CA LEU A 81 10.67 1.11 -10.28
C LEU A 81 10.77 -0.29 -10.96
N GLY A 82 10.61 -1.36 -10.18
CA GLY A 82 10.81 -2.74 -10.65
C GLY A 82 12.21 -3.33 -10.44
N TYR A 83 13.14 -2.56 -9.85
CA TYR A 83 14.44 -3.09 -9.42
C TYR A 83 14.25 -4.25 -8.43
N THR A 84 14.77 -5.42 -8.79
CA THR A 84 14.65 -6.68 -8.01
C THR A 84 15.95 -7.05 -7.29
N GLY A 85 16.99 -6.22 -7.41
CA GLY A 85 18.28 -6.44 -6.76
C GLY A 85 18.27 -6.12 -5.25
N HIS A 86 19.42 -6.32 -4.61
CA HIS A 86 19.57 -6.07 -3.17
C HIS A 86 19.39 -4.59 -2.82
N ILE A 87 18.52 -4.30 -1.85
CA ILE A 87 18.35 -2.98 -1.25
C ILE A 87 18.80 -3.06 0.20
N PRO A 88 19.95 -2.48 0.54
CA PRO A 88 20.47 -2.54 1.90
C PRO A 88 19.51 -1.86 2.88
N THR A 89 19.36 -2.46 4.05
CA THR A 89 18.45 -2.06 5.14
C THR A 89 16.94 -2.11 4.85
N ALA A 90 16.50 -2.54 3.65
CA ALA A 90 15.08 -2.62 3.30
C ALA A 90 14.28 -3.50 4.26
N SER A 91 14.87 -4.60 4.74
CA SER A 91 14.23 -5.50 5.70
C SER A 91 13.87 -4.85 7.03
N TYR A 92 14.47 -3.71 7.38
CA TYR A 92 14.18 -3.00 8.63
C TYR A 92 13.07 -1.95 8.50
N HIS A 93 12.53 -1.74 7.30
CA HIS A 93 11.54 -0.72 6.99
C HIS A 93 10.17 -1.35 6.73
N ILE A 94 9.50 -1.76 7.81
CA ILE A 94 8.19 -2.43 7.76
C ILE A 94 7.07 -1.38 7.65
N GLY A 95 6.05 -1.65 6.83
CA GLY A 95 4.84 -0.83 6.73
C GLY A 95 4.99 0.49 5.95
N VAL A 96 6.11 0.69 5.25
CA VAL A 96 6.33 1.84 4.37
C VAL A 96 6.36 1.41 2.90
N ASN A 97 6.10 2.35 1.98
CA ASN A 97 6.22 2.06 0.56
C ASN A 97 7.69 1.88 0.12
N PHE A 98 7.87 1.22 -1.02
CA PHE A 98 9.18 0.90 -1.58
C PHE A 98 10.10 2.13 -1.71
N THR A 99 9.57 3.23 -2.27
CA THR A 99 10.31 4.47 -2.46
C THR A 99 10.83 5.02 -1.12
N LYS A 100 9.99 5.08 -0.09
CA LYS A 100 10.37 5.57 1.23
C LYS A 100 11.40 4.65 1.90
N SER A 101 11.23 3.34 1.79
CA SER A 101 12.21 2.36 2.29
C SER A 101 13.58 2.57 1.64
N CYS A 102 13.62 2.81 0.33
CA CYS A 102 14.87 3.05 -0.39
C CYS A 102 15.55 4.34 0.08
N SER A 103 14.81 5.45 0.16
CA SER A 103 15.36 6.75 0.57
C SER A 103 15.96 6.67 1.98
N GLN A 104 15.22 6.07 2.91
CA GLN A 104 15.67 5.92 4.29
C GLN A 104 16.87 4.99 4.40
N GLY A 105 16.90 3.91 3.62
CA GLY A 105 18.01 2.98 3.64
C GLY A 105 19.31 3.58 3.13
N PHE A 106 19.26 4.33 2.03
CA PHE A 106 20.44 5.04 1.53
C PHE A 106 20.96 6.08 2.52
N ALA A 107 20.06 6.86 3.13
CA ALA A 107 20.44 7.85 4.14
C ALA A 107 21.21 7.21 5.32
N LYS A 108 20.73 6.08 5.84
CA LYS A 108 21.41 5.34 6.92
C LYS A 108 22.79 4.83 6.50
N ILE A 109 22.94 4.41 5.25
CA ILE A 109 24.22 3.90 4.75
C ILE A 109 25.23 5.03 4.58
N GLU A 110 24.77 6.18 4.07
CA GLU A 110 25.59 7.38 3.94
C GLU A 110 26.08 7.87 5.29
N GLU A 111 25.20 7.92 6.30
CA GLU A 111 25.55 8.23 7.68
C GLU A 111 26.60 7.25 8.23
N LYS A 112 26.40 5.94 8.06
CA LYS A 112 27.35 4.91 8.50
C LYS A 112 28.71 5.04 7.81
N LYS A 113 28.72 5.39 6.52
CA LYS A 113 29.96 5.66 5.76
C LYS A 113 30.70 6.88 6.30
N ALA A 114 29.98 7.96 6.60
CA ALA A 114 30.55 9.17 7.18
C ALA A 114 31.18 8.88 8.55
N LEU A 115 30.46 8.16 9.42
CA LEU A 115 30.96 7.74 10.73
C LEU A 115 32.25 6.91 10.62
N TYR A 116 32.27 5.91 9.74
CA TYR A 116 33.44 5.05 9.55
C TYR A 116 34.66 5.84 9.06
N LYS A 117 34.42 6.84 8.21
CA LYS A 117 35.48 7.74 7.73
C LYS A 117 36.09 8.58 8.86
N GLU A 118 35.27 9.08 9.78
CA GLU A 118 35.79 9.83 10.94
C GLU A 118 36.59 8.92 11.88
N VAL A 119 36.12 7.69 12.14
CA VAL A 119 36.87 6.70 12.94
C VAL A 119 38.24 6.37 12.32
N LEU A 120 38.30 6.24 10.99
CA LEU A 120 39.56 6.01 10.29
C LEU A 120 40.53 7.20 10.41
N LYS A 121 40.04 8.43 10.43
CA LYS A 121 40.88 9.62 10.64
C LYS A 121 41.43 9.69 12.06
N THR A 122 40.66 9.29 13.06
CA THR A 122 41.11 9.32 14.46
C THR A 122 42.09 8.20 14.82
N SER A 123 42.11 7.11 14.03
CA SER A 123 42.93 5.93 14.30
C SER A 123 44.25 5.90 13.54
N SER A 124 44.49 6.84 12.61
CA SER A 124 45.83 7.02 12.04
C SER A 124 46.77 7.60 13.10
N PRO A 125 47.87 6.91 13.49
CA PRO A 125 48.81 7.44 14.46
C PRO A 125 49.44 8.71 13.90
N THR A 126 49.40 9.80 14.66
CA THR A 126 50.22 10.97 14.41
C THR A 126 51.67 10.51 14.44
N ARG A 127 52.32 10.52 13.28
CA ARG A 127 53.76 10.27 13.18
C ARG A 127 54.44 11.45 13.88
N GLU A 128 54.90 11.22 15.10
CA GLU A 128 55.72 12.18 15.83
C GLU A 128 57.09 12.25 15.12
N ASP A 129 57.49 13.46 14.74
CA ASP A 129 58.74 13.77 14.02
C ASP A 129 59.95 13.91 14.96
#